data_AF-A0A430ANT3-F1
#
_entry.id   AF-A0A430ANT3-F1
#
_cell.length_a   1.000
_cell.length_b   1.000
_cell.length_c   1.000
_cell.angle_alpha   90.00
_cell.angle_beta   90.00
_cell.angle_gamma   90.00
#
_symmetry.space_group_name_H-M   'P 1'
#
loop_
_entity.id
_entity.type
_entity.pdbx_description
1 polymer ?
#
loop_
_entity_poly.entity_id
_entity_poly.type
_entity_poly.pdbx_seq_one_letter_code
_entity_poly.pdbx_strand_id
1 'polypeptide(L)'
;MKAILICGIHGVGKSSFIKNNAQFNSYAKYSCSQLIKNYSGLEFKDKKTTNVDGNQNILLKAVQYFVKEKHVLYDGHITLFNKNRSIETIDPSVFKSLNIEHFIMLKAPPTVIYERILKRDGTTWLTIDIIEKAQENEEKKVVEYSKKMDVTYEIFCWNEQLSDWEK
;
A
#
# COMPACT_ATOMS: atom_id res chain seq x y z
N MET A 1 6.78 -2.11 18.05
CA MET A 1 7.07 -1.74 16.65
C MET A 1 6.20 -0.55 16.33
N LYS A 2 6.77 0.50 15.74
CA LYS A 2 6.03 1.66 15.24
C LYS A 2 6.08 1.62 13.72
N ALA A 3 4.94 1.68 13.05
CA ALA A 3 4.88 1.55 11.61
C ALA A 3 4.19 2.74 10.94
N ILE A 4 4.73 3.13 9.79
CA ILE A 4 4.11 4.09 8.87
C ILE A 4 3.65 3.30 7.64
N LEU A 5 2.42 3.54 7.17
CA LEU A 5 1.96 3.00 5.89
C LEU A 5 2.03 4.08 4.81
N ILE A 6 2.84 3.87 3.79
CA ILE A 6 2.75 4.60 2.52
C ILE A 6 1.71 3.88 1.66
N CYS A 7 0.62 4.58 1.35
CA CYS A 7 -0.53 4.05 0.61
C CYS A 7 -0.89 4.93 -0.59
N GLY A 8 -1.84 4.47 -1.39
CA GLY A 8 -2.21 5.04 -2.68
C GLY A 8 -2.27 3.97 -3.75
N ILE A 9 -2.97 4.26 -4.84
CA ILE A 9 -3.30 3.25 -5.85
C ILE A 9 -2.07 2.76 -6.61
N HIS A 10 -2.26 1.69 -7.39
CA HIS A 10 -1.18 1.15 -8.20
C HIS A 10 -0.73 2.18 -9.25
N GLY A 11 0.58 2.28 -9.51
CA GLY A 11 1.13 3.26 -10.45
C GLY A 11 1.30 4.69 -9.91
N VAL A 12 0.79 5.00 -8.72
CA VAL A 12 0.90 6.36 -8.16
C VAL A 12 2.35 6.78 -7.85
N GLY A 13 3.27 5.84 -7.59
CA GLY A 13 4.70 6.09 -7.41
C GLY A 13 5.27 5.93 -5.99
N LYS A 14 4.57 5.20 -5.11
CA LYS A 14 4.99 4.92 -3.71
C LYS A 14 6.46 4.53 -3.55
N SER A 15 6.93 3.53 -4.31
CA SER A 15 8.31 3.06 -4.17
C SER A 15 9.34 4.13 -4.58
N SER A 16 8.99 5.00 -5.54
CA SER A 16 9.84 6.15 -5.92
C SER A 16 9.86 7.20 -4.81
N PHE A 17 8.69 7.54 -4.23
CA PHE A 17 8.59 8.46 -3.09
C PHE A 17 9.43 7.97 -1.90
N ILE A 18 9.32 6.69 -1.54
CA ILE A 18 10.09 6.07 -0.45
C ILE A 18 11.61 6.11 -0.71
N LYS A 19 12.02 5.95 -1.98
CA LYS A 19 13.43 5.95 -2.37
C LYS A 19 14.03 7.35 -2.32
N ASN A 20 13.28 8.36 -2.76
CA ASN A 20 13.77 9.72 -2.93
C ASN A 20 13.70 10.56 -1.65
N ASN A 21 12.94 10.13 -0.64
CA ASN A 21 12.74 10.89 0.57
C ASN A 21 13.66 10.42 1.71
N ALA A 22 14.72 11.19 1.98
CA ALA A 22 15.79 10.83 2.92
C ALA A 22 15.31 10.64 4.37
N GLN A 23 14.16 11.24 4.74
CA GLN A 23 13.57 11.07 6.07
C GLN A 23 13.22 9.60 6.40
N PHE A 24 13.05 8.76 5.37
CA PHE A 24 12.74 7.34 5.53
C PHE A 24 13.97 6.43 5.62
N ASN A 25 15.19 6.98 5.57
CA ASN A 25 16.42 6.17 5.60
C ASN A 25 16.66 5.44 6.93
N SER A 26 16.08 5.94 8.03
CA SER A 26 16.14 5.30 9.34
C SER A 26 15.10 4.19 9.55
N TYR A 27 14.20 3.98 8.59
CA TYR A 27 13.14 2.98 8.66
C TYR A 27 13.51 1.71 7.89
N ALA A 28 13.14 0.55 8.43
CA ALA A 28 13.15 -0.69 7.68
C ALA A 28 11.96 -0.69 6.70
N LYS A 29 12.25 -0.84 5.40
CA LYS A 29 11.26 -0.66 4.32
C LYS A 29 10.78 -2.03 3.83
N TYR A 30 9.47 -2.24 3.86
CA TYR A 30 8.86 -3.49 3.40
C TYR A 30 7.72 -3.23 2.43
N SER A 31 7.72 -3.94 1.30
CA SER A 31 6.54 -4.03 0.45
C SER A 31 5.60 -5.12 0.96
N CYS A 32 4.34 -4.78 1.23
CA CYS A 32 3.34 -5.74 1.69
C CYS A 32 3.14 -6.88 0.70
N SER A 33 3.13 -6.58 -0.61
CA SER A 33 2.99 -7.61 -1.65
C SER A 33 4.21 -8.54 -1.71
N GLN A 34 5.42 -8.01 -1.48
CA GLN A 34 6.63 -8.84 -1.41
C GLN A 34 6.68 -9.71 -0.16
N LEU A 35 6.23 -9.19 1.00
CA LEU A 35 6.09 -9.96 2.24
C LEU A 35 5.14 -11.15 2.04
N ILE A 36 3.96 -10.90 1.46
CA ILE A 36 2.98 -11.94 1.12
C ILE A 36 3.63 -12.99 0.20
N LYS A 37 4.25 -12.56 -0.90
CA LYS A 37 4.88 -13.46 -1.89
C LYS A 37 5.96 -14.33 -1.25
N ASN A 38 6.83 -13.75 -0.44
CA ASN A 38 7.93 -14.47 0.22
C ASN A 38 7.39 -15.50 1.21
N TYR A 39 6.43 -15.12 2.05
CA TYR A 39 5.87 -16.01 3.06
C TYR A 39 5.10 -17.17 2.42
N SER A 40 4.26 -16.88 1.42
CA SER A 40 3.56 -17.93 0.66
C SER A 40 4.55 -18.92 0.05
N GLY A 41 5.66 -18.45 -0.52
CA GLY A 41 6.69 -19.31 -1.09
C GLY A 41 7.39 -20.24 -0.08
N LEU A 42 7.45 -19.85 1.21
CA LEU A 42 7.96 -20.70 2.28
C LEU A 42 6.90 -21.73 2.72
N GLU A 43 5.64 -21.31 2.91
CA GLU A 43 4.58 -22.26 3.32
C GLU A 43 4.38 -23.37 2.28
N PHE A 44 4.41 -23.06 0.98
CA PHE A 44 4.31 -24.08 -0.08
C PHE A 44 5.51 -25.05 -0.10
N LYS A 45 6.68 -24.65 0.41
CA LYS A 45 7.85 -25.52 0.51
C LYS A 45 7.80 -26.40 1.77
N ASP A 46 7.33 -25.86 2.88
CA ASP A 46 7.43 -26.50 4.20
C ASP A 46 6.21 -27.33 4.60
N LYS A 47 5.03 -27.18 3.96
CA LYS A 47 3.84 -28.01 4.22
C LYS A 47 2.75 -27.87 3.13
N LYS A 48 2.22 -29.01 2.66
CA LYS A 48 0.89 -29.07 2.01
C LYS A 48 -0.19 -28.78 3.06
N THR A 49 -0.42 -27.52 3.41
CA THR A 49 -1.56 -27.13 4.26
C THR A 49 -2.69 -26.57 3.41
N THR A 50 -3.80 -27.29 3.43
CA THR A 50 -5.08 -27.03 2.77
C THR A 50 -5.89 -25.97 3.53
N ASN A 51 -5.43 -24.72 3.56
CA ASN A 51 -6.34 -23.63 3.88
C ASN A 51 -5.90 -22.32 3.20
N VAL A 52 -6.73 -21.85 2.28
CA VAL A 52 -6.53 -20.62 1.51
C VAL A 52 -6.93 -19.45 2.41
N ASP A 53 -6.06 -19.16 3.37
CA ASP A 53 -6.14 -17.96 4.19
C ASP A 53 -5.98 -16.73 3.27
N GLY A 54 -6.93 -15.79 3.31
CA GLY A 54 -6.90 -14.60 2.47
C GLY A 54 -5.59 -13.80 2.59
N ASN A 55 -5.22 -13.06 1.54
CA ASN A 55 -3.95 -12.32 1.44
C ASN A 55 -3.58 -11.49 2.68
N GLN A 56 -4.57 -10.96 3.42
CA GLN A 56 -4.31 -10.17 4.62
C GLN A 56 -3.86 -11.02 5.82
N ASN A 57 -4.39 -12.24 5.98
CA ASN A 57 -3.89 -13.16 7.01
C ASN A 57 -2.45 -13.60 6.68
N ILE A 58 -2.16 -13.85 5.39
CA ILE A 58 -0.80 -14.13 4.92
C ILE A 58 0.13 -12.95 5.25
N LEU A 59 -0.30 -11.71 5.02
CA LEU A 59 0.48 -10.52 5.36
C LEU A 59 0.80 -10.45 6.85
N LEU A 60 -0.18 -10.69 7.72
CA LEU A 60 0.03 -10.66 9.18
C LEU A 60 1.04 -11.72 9.62
N LYS A 61 0.92 -12.95 9.11
CA LYS A 61 1.89 -14.03 9.35
C LYS A 61 3.28 -13.67 8.83
N ALA A 62 3.36 -13.12 7.62
CA ALA A 62 4.60 -12.68 7.00
C ALA A 62 5.31 -11.60 7.84
N VAL A 63 4.55 -10.63 8.36
CA VAL A 63 5.09 -9.58 9.23
C VAL A 63 5.60 -10.17 10.53
N GLN A 64 4.82 -11.04 11.17
CA GLN A 64 5.26 -11.73 12.39
C GLN A 64 6.55 -12.53 12.16
N TYR A 65 6.70 -13.14 10.98
CA TYR A 65 7.85 -13.95 10.64
C TYR A 65 9.09 -13.11 10.30
N PHE A 66 8.97 -12.18 9.36
CA PHE A 66 10.11 -11.46 8.76
C PHE A 66 10.47 -10.13 9.42
N VAL A 67 9.52 -9.44 10.05
CA VAL A 67 9.72 -8.06 10.51
C VAL A 67 10.05 -8.08 12.00
N LYS A 68 11.24 -7.60 12.37
CA LYS A 68 11.75 -7.57 13.76
C LYS A 68 12.16 -6.17 14.22
N GLU A 69 12.20 -5.23 13.29
CA GLU A 69 12.70 -3.87 13.47
C GLU A 69 11.70 -3.01 14.24
N LYS A 70 12.24 -2.02 14.95
CA LYS A 70 11.41 -1.12 15.78
C LYS A 70 10.66 -0.09 14.97
N HIS A 71 11.25 0.43 13.89
CA HIS A 71 10.70 1.46 13.01
C HIS A 71 10.54 0.90 11.61
N VAL A 72 9.30 0.81 11.15
CA VAL A 72 8.95 0.13 9.91
C VAL A 72 8.18 1.04 8.98
N LEU A 73 8.50 0.98 7.70
CA LEU A 73 7.77 1.65 6.63
C LEU A 73 7.20 0.60 5.70
N TYR A 74 5.87 0.53 5.63
CA TYR A 74 5.17 -0.37 4.71
C TYR A 74 4.81 0.36 3.42
N ASP A 75 5.16 -0.21 2.28
CA ASP A 75 4.63 0.11 0.96
C ASP A 75 3.43 -0.80 0.68
N GLY A 76 2.22 -0.22 0.68
CA GLY A 76 0.98 -0.98 0.59
C GLY A 76 -0.18 -0.19 0.00
N HIS A 77 -1.36 -0.73 0.22
CA HIS A 77 -2.64 -0.20 -0.25
C HIS A 77 -3.66 -0.33 0.86
N ILE A 78 -4.64 0.57 0.91
CA ILE A 78 -5.86 0.40 1.71
C ILE A 78 -6.98 -0.20 0.87
N THR A 79 -7.00 0.12 -0.42
CA THR A 79 -8.00 -0.38 -1.37
C THR A 79 -7.32 -1.22 -2.45
N LEU A 80 -7.98 -2.30 -2.85
CA LEU A 80 -7.50 -3.26 -3.83
C LEU A 80 -8.57 -3.49 -4.89
N PHE A 81 -8.16 -3.90 -6.08
CA PHE A 81 -9.10 -4.46 -7.05
C PHE A 81 -9.23 -5.96 -6.83
N ASN A 82 -10.46 -6.43 -6.66
CA ASN A 82 -10.73 -7.86 -6.56
C ASN A 82 -10.75 -8.55 -7.94
N LYS A 83 -10.98 -9.87 -7.96
CA LYS A 83 -11.03 -10.66 -9.21
C LYS A 83 -12.11 -10.18 -10.19
N ASN A 84 -13.15 -9.51 -9.70
CA ASN A 84 -14.24 -8.93 -10.48
C ASN A 84 -13.97 -7.47 -10.86
N ARG A 85 -12.71 -6.99 -10.74
CA ARG A 85 -12.31 -5.61 -11.07
C ARG A 85 -13.05 -4.54 -10.26
N SER A 86 -13.64 -4.94 -9.13
CA SER A 86 -14.34 -4.05 -8.22
C SER A 86 -13.41 -3.62 -7.10
N ILE A 87 -13.57 -2.37 -6.65
CA ILE A 87 -12.80 -1.83 -5.53
C ILE A 87 -13.26 -2.51 -4.24
N GLU A 88 -12.31 -3.10 -3.53
CA GLU A 88 -12.46 -3.73 -2.22
C GLU A 88 -11.58 -2.99 -1.22
N THR A 89 -12.03 -2.88 0.02
CA THR A 89 -11.28 -2.19 1.08
C THR A 89 -10.79 -3.20 2.11
N ILE A 90 -9.53 -3.06 2.53
CA ILE A 90 -8.95 -3.88 3.59
C ILE A 90 -9.51 -3.45 4.95
N ASP A 91 -9.93 -4.42 5.76
CA ASP A 91 -10.46 -4.14 7.10
C ASP A 91 -9.43 -3.38 7.98
N PRO A 92 -9.83 -2.32 8.72
CA PRO A 92 -8.91 -1.54 9.54
C PRO A 92 -8.21 -2.35 10.64
N SER A 93 -8.78 -3.49 11.05
CA SER A 93 -8.12 -4.41 11.98
C SER A 93 -6.77 -4.90 11.48
N VAL A 94 -6.58 -5.03 10.16
CA VAL A 94 -5.29 -5.41 9.57
C VAL A 94 -4.24 -4.35 9.88
N PHE A 95 -4.54 -3.06 9.65
CA PHE A 95 -3.61 -1.97 9.94
C PHE A 95 -3.35 -1.81 11.45
N LYS A 96 -4.36 -2.08 12.28
CA LYS A 96 -4.19 -2.15 13.74
C LYS A 96 -3.23 -3.27 14.15
N SER A 97 -3.38 -4.47 13.58
CA SER A 97 -2.47 -5.60 13.81
C SER A 97 -1.04 -5.35 13.30
N LEU A 98 -0.90 -4.53 12.25
CA LEU A 98 0.40 -4.07 11.75
C LEU A 98 1.04 -2.96 12.59
N ASN A 99 0.37 -2.48 13.65
CA ASN A 99 0.79 -1.33 14.47
C ASN A 99 1.08 -0.08 13.62
N ILE A 100 0.22 0.20 12.64
CA ILE A 100 0.30 1.46 11.88
C ILE A 100 -0.07 2.62 12.82
N GLU A 101 0.85 3.55 13.02
CA GLU A 101 0.70 4.77 13.82
C GLU A 101 0.59 6.03 12.96
N HIS A 102 0.83 5.91 11.64
CA HIS A 102 0.74 7.01 10.70
C HIS A 102 0.46 6.54 9.27
N PHE A 103 -0.43 7.23 8.57
CA PHE A 103 -0.70 7.00 7.15
C PHE A 103 -0.11 8.13 6.31
N ILE A 104 0.59 7.80 5.22
CA ILE A 104 0.98 8.75 4.19
C ILE A 104 0.34 8.28 2.88
N MET A 105 -0.59 9.05 2.36
CA MET A 105 -1.26 8.76 1.10
C MET A 105 -0.62 9.55 -0.03
N LEU A 106 -0.34 8.89 -1.15
CA LEU A 106 0.06 9.56 -2.39
C LEU A 106 -1.11 9.63 -3.36
N LYS A 107 -1.27 10.79 -3.99
CA LYS A 107 -2.20 11.06 -5.09
C LYS A 107 -1.45 11.62 -6.30
N ALA A 108 -1.98 11.36 -7.48
CA ALA A 108 -1.52 11.99 -8.71
C ALA A 108 -2.68 12.17 -9.71
N PRO A 109 -2.54 13.06 -10.72
CA PRO A 109 -3.52 13.16 -11.78
C PRO A 109 -3.81 11.78 -12.39
N PRO A 110 -5.08 11.39 -12.58
CA PRO A 110 -5.43 10.08 -13.11
C PRO A 110 -4.75 9.73 -14.45
N THR A 111 -4.56 10.73 -15.32
CA THR A 111 -3.84 10.62 -16.59
C THR A 111 -2.38 10.23 -16.39
N VAL A 112 -1.68 10.90 -15.47
CA VAL A 112 -0.28 10.58 -15.10
C VAL A 112 -0.17 9.15 -14.56
N ILE A 113 -1.12 8.72 -13.72
CA ILE A 113 -1.14 7.34 -13.19
C ILE A 113 -1.35 6.34 -14.33
N TYR A 114 -2.32 6.60 -15.20
CA TYR A 114 -2.63 5.75 -16.35
C TYR A 114 -1.40 5.56 -17.26
N GLU A 115 -0.72 6.65 -17.62
CA GLU A 115 0.50 6.63 -18.43
C GLU A 115 1.63 5.85 -17.77
N ARG A 116 1.82 6.02 -16.45
CA ARG A 116 2.83 5.26 -15.69
C ARG A 116 2.56 3.76 -15.71
N ILE A 117 1.30 3.36 -15.53
CA ILE A 117 0.91 1.95 -15.57
C ILE A 117 1.15 1.39 -16.97
N LEU A 118 0.65 2.06 -18.02
CA LEU A 118 0.87 1.62 -19.41
C LEU A 118 2.35 1.50 -19.76
N LYS A 119 3.16 2.50 -19.39
CA LYS A 119 4.60 2.50 -19.67
C LYS A 119 5.33 1.33 -19.00
N ARG A 120 4.93 0.95 -17.79
CA ARG A 120 5.58 -0.11 -17.01
C ARG A 120 5.08 -1.50 -17.39
N ASP A 121 3.77 -1.65 -17.57
CA ASP A 121 3.12 -2.96 -17.70
C ASP A 121 2.74 -3.30 -19.16
N GLY A 122 2.85 -2.34 -20.08
CA GLY A 122 2.50 -2.47 -21.49
C GLY A 122 1.00 -2.45 -21.79
N THR A 123 0.16 -2.69 -20.79
CA THR A 123 -1.30 -2.69 -20.92
C THR A 123 -1.98 -2.42 -19.57
N THR A 124 -3.22 -1.94 -19.61
CA THR A 124 -4.07 -1.82 -18.43
C THR A 124 -5.55 -1.90 -18.80
N TRP A 125 -6.35 -2.47 -17.92
CA TRP A 125 -7.82 -2.44 -18.02
C TRP A 125 -8.43 -1.24 -17.29
N LEU A 126 -7.64 -0.54 -16.48
CA LEU A 126 -8.09 0.61 -15.70
C LEU A 126 -8.36 1.79 -16.63
N THR A 127 -9.53 2.41 -16.50
CA THR A 127 -9.82 3.70 -17.14
C THR A 127 -9.44 4.85 -16.22
N ILE A 128 -9.37 6.06 -16.77
CA ILE A 128 -9.18 7.30 -16.01
C ILE A 128 -10.20 7.41 -14.86
N ASP A 129 -11.49 7.18 -15.15
CA ASP A 129 -12.56 7.21 -14.14
C ASP A 129 -12.38 6.17 -13.03
N ILE A 130 -11.89 4.97 -13.35
CA ILE A 130 -11.65 3.92 -12.36
C ILE A 130 -10.46 4.30 -11.47
N ILE A 131 -9.42 4.89 -12.06
CA ILE A 131 -8.25 5.40 -11.34
C ILE A 131 -8.68 6.51 -10.38
N GLU A 132 -9.49 7.46 -10.84
CA GLU A 132 -10.03 8.54 -10.01
C GLU A 132 -10.86 8.00 -8.84
N LYS A 133 -11.86 7.14 -9.12
CA LYS A 133 -12.70 6.51 -8.09
C LYS A 133 -11.89 5.70 -7.08
N ALA A 134 -10.83 5.04 -7.52
CA ALA A 134 -9.96 4.30 -6.61
C ALA A 134 -9.15 5.23 -5.70
N GLN A 135 -8.65 6.37 -6.21
CA GLN A 135 -8.00 7.38 -5.37
C GLN A 135 -8.97 7.98 -4.35
N GLU A 136 -10.18 8.36 -4.77
CA GLU A 136 -11.20 8.91 -3.89
C GLU A 136 -11.60 7.93 -2.78
N ASN A 137 -11.80 6.64 -3.13
CA ASN A 137 -12.12 5.63 -2.14
C ASN A 137 -10.96 5.40 -1.16
N GLU A 138 -9.72 5.38 -1.66
CA GLU A 138 -8.54 5.22 -0.79
C GLU A 138 -8.38 6.41 0.16
N GLU A 139 -8.54 7.65 -0.32
CA GLU A 139 -8.50 8.85 0.52
C GLU A 139 -9.58 8.84 1.60
N LYS A 140 -10.82 8.54 1.23
CA LYS A 140 -11.92 8.41 2.18
C LYS A 140 -11.57 7.41 3.28
N LYS A 141 -10.93 6.30 2.93
CA LYS A 141 -10.55 5.26 3.88
C LYS A 141 -9.34 5.62 4.74
N VAL A 142 -8.37 6.37 4.22
CA VAL A 142 -7.29 6.95 5.04
C VAL A 142 -7.88 7.83 6.14
N VAL A 143 -8.81 8.73 5.79
CA VAL A 143 -9.45 9.64 6.75
C VAL A 143 -10.35 8.89 7.75
N GLU A 144 -11.08 7.88 7.28
CA GLU A 144 -11.94 7.04 8.15
C GLU A 144 -11.09 6.23 9.14
N TYR A 145 -10.00 5.61 8.67
CA TYR A 145 -9.18 4.71 9.47
C TYR A 145 -8.30 5.46 10.45
N SER A 146 -7.76 6.61 10.06
CA SER A 146 -7.00 7.48 10.97
C SER A 146 -7.83 7.88 12.18
N LYS A 147 -9.08 8.29 11.98
CA LYS A 147 -10.03 8.58 13.06
C LYS A 147 -10.37 7.36 13.90
N LYS A 148 -10.67 6.22 13.26
CA LYS A 148 -11.08 4.99 13.96
C LYS A 148 -9.95 4.39 14.82
N MET A 149 -8.71 4.58 14.38
CA MET A 149 -7.52 4.03 15.03
C MET A 149 -6.82 5.03 15.96
N ASP A 150 -7.26 6.30 15.98
CA ASP A 150 -6.63 7.41 16.69
C ASP A 150 -5.16 7.61 16.29
N VAL A 151 -4.93 7.70 14.96
CA VAL A 151 -3.61 7.88 14.36
C VAL A 151 -3.62 9.04 13.38
N THR A 152 -2.45 9.58 13.08
CA THR A 152 -2.31 10.73 12.17
C THR A 152 -2.23 10.29 10.71
N TYR A 153 -2.50 11.21 9.79
CA TYR A 153 -2.30 10.99 8.36
C TYR A 153 -1.81 12.24 7.63
N GLU A 154 -1.16 12.03 6.49
CA GLU A 154 -0.79 13.06 5.52
C GLU A 154 -1.19 12.62 4.12
N ILE A 155 -1.55 13.59 3.28
CA ILE A 155 -1.84 13.37 1.85
C ILE A 155 -0.83 14.19 1.08
N PHE A 156 -0.16 13.56 0.12
CA PHE A 156 0.73 14.23 -0.81
C PHE A 156 0.20 14.11 -2.22
N CYS A 157 0.16 15.22 -2.94
CA CYS A 157 -0.25 15.30 -4.33
C CYS A 157 0.97 15.44 -5.24
N TRP A 158 0.95 14.76 -6.38
CA TRP A 158 1.98 14.89 -7.40
C TRP A 158 1.96 16.30 -8.00
N ASN A 159 3.12 16.96 -7.95
CA ASN A 159 3.41 18.20 -8.66
C ASN A 159 4.15 17.88 -9.96
N GLU A 160 3.50 18.15 -11.10
CA GLU A 160 4.07 17.89 -12.43
C GLU A 160 5.30 18.74 -12.73
N GLN A 161 5.37 19.97 -12.22
CA GLN A 161 6.46 20.90 -12.49
C GLN A 161 7.75 20.47 -11.79
N LEU A 162 7.63 20.02 -10.54
CA LEU A 162 8.76 19.53 -9.75
C LEU A 162 9.06 18.06 -10.02
N SER A 163 8.14 17.35 -10.66
CA SER A 163 8.17 15.90 -10.80
C SER A 163 8.37 15.20 -9.44
N ASP A 164 7.66 15.69 -8.41
CA ASP A 164 7.73 15.18 -7.04
C ASP A 164 6.37 15.28 -6.32
N TRP A 165 6.28 14.75 -5.10
CA TRP A 165 5.09 14.81 -4.25
C TRP A 165 5.19 15.95 -3.24
N GLU A 166 4.15 16.79 -3.19
CA GLU A 166 4.02 17.89 -2.25
C GLU A 166 2.82 17.69 -1.34
N LYS A 167 2.88 18.25 -0.13
CA LYS A 167 1.84 18.14 0.89
C LYS A 167 0.71 19.14 0.66
#